data_AF-A0A265Q2P8-F1
#
_entry.id   AF-A0A265Q2P8-F1
#
_cell.length_a   1.000
_cell.length_b   1.000
_cell.length_c   1.000
_cell.angle_alpha   90.00
_cell.angle_beta   90.00
_cell.angle_gamma   90.00
#
_symmetry.space_group_name_H-M   'P 1'
#
loop_
_entity.id
_entity.type
_entity.pdbx_description
1 polymer ?
#
loop_
_entity_poly.entity_id
_entity_poly.type
_entity_poly.pdbx_seq_one_letter_code
_entity_poly.pdbx_strand_id
1 'polypeptide(L)'
;MLNEFMSLEVLATFAGLVAAVSIIVQFTKSIVKKKFSDGVVRLYAFIISLILTFIFAKSGQGIEGVVLTFINAILITIASTGTYEMIVDPKAEKSK
;
A
#
# COMPACT_ATOMS: atom_id res chain seq x y z
N MET A 1 8.38 -17.80 -17.28
CA MET A 1 7.28 -16.85 -17.02
C MET A 1 6.94 -16.74 -15.53
N LEU A 2 6.37 -17.77 -14.86
CA LEU A 2 6.01 -17.66 -13.43
C LEU A 2 7.21 -17.36 -12.50
N ASN A 3 8.40 -17.91 -12.81
CA ASN A 3 9.63 -17.68 -12.05
C ASN A 3 10.14 -16.22 -12.08
N GLU A 4 9.77 -15.43 -13.10
CA GLU A 4 10.20 -14.03 -13.20
C GLU A 4 9.33 -13.12 -12.31
N PHE A 5 8.02 -13.40 -12.24
CA PHE A 5 7.08 -12.72 -11.35
C PHE A 5 7.25 -13.14 -9.88
N MET A 6 7.56 -14.40 -9.62
CA MET A 6 7.82 -14.94 -8.28
C MET A 6 9.32 -15.02 -7.97
N SER A 7 10.10 -14.10 -8.55
CA SER A 7 11.51 -13.98 -8.22
C SER A 7 11.69 -13.38 -6.83
N LEU A 8 12.80 -13.74 -6.18
CA LEU A 8 13.13 -13.22 -4.84
C LEU A 8 13.25 -11.70 -4.85
N GLU A 9 13.74 -11.12 -5.94
CA GLU A 9 13.85 -9.67 -6.13
C GLU A 9 12.48 -8.98 -6.15
N VAL A 10 11.52 -9.50 -6.94
CA VAL A 10 10.16 -8.95 -7.01
C VAL A 10 9.45 -9.10 -5.66
N LEU A 11 9.57 -10.27 -5.03
CA LEU A 11 8.98 -10.53 -3.71
C LEU A 11 9.56 -9.63 -2.62
N ALA A 12 10.89 -9.46 -2.59
CA ALA A 12 11.57 -8.60 -1.63
C ALA A 12 11.19 -7.12 -1.85
N THR A 13 11.09 -6.68 -3.09
CA THR A 13 10.68 -5.31 -3.42
C THR A 13 9.23 -5.05 -2.98
N PHE A 14 8.33 -5.99 -3.28
CA PHE A 14 6.94 -5.92 -2.82
C PHE A 14 6.85 -5.89 -1.29
N ALA A 15 7.50 -6.84 -0.60
CA ALA A 15 7.50 -6.91 0.85
C ALA A 15 8.10 -5.65 1.51
N GLY A 16 9.21 -5.14 0.95
CA GLY A 16 9.85 -3.90 1.40
C GLY A 16 8.94 -2.69 1.26
N LEU A 17 8.25 -2.55 0.12
CA LEU A 17 7.27 -1.49 -0.10
C LEU A 17 6.08 -1.61 0.85
N VAL A 18 5.53 -2.80 1.04
CA VAL A 18 4.45 -3.04 2.00
C VAL A 18 4.88 -2.66 3.41
N ALA A 19 6.08 -3.04 3.84
CA ALA A 19 6.61 -2.68 5.16
C ALA A 19 6.80 -1.16 5.29
N ALA A 20 7.39 -0.50 4.30
CA ALA A 20 7.60 0.94 4.29
C ALA A 20 6.28 1.71 4.36
N VAL A 21 5.31 1.38 3.51
CA VAL A 21 3.98 1.99 3.51
C VAL A 21 3.30 1.75 4.87
N SER A 22 3.37 0.53 5.40
CA SER A 22 2.77 0.18 6.70
C SER A 22 3.34 1.04 7.83
N ILE A 23 4.67 1.17 7.91
CA ILE A 23 5.33 1.98 8.93
C ILE A 23 4.88 3.45 8.80
N ILE A 24 4.99 4.03 7.61
CA ILE A 24 4.63 5.43 7.36
C ILE A 24 3.17 5.68 7.77
N VAL A 25 2.24 4.87 7.27
CA VAL A 25 0.81 5.01 7.55
C VAL A 25 0.52 4.82 9.03
N GLN A 26 1.12 3.84 9.70
CA GLN A 26 0.85 3.59 11.12
C GLN A 26 1.30 4.73 12.02
N PHE A 27 2.44 5.37 11.75
CA PHE A 27 2.91 6.52 12.53
C PHE A 27 2.13 7.80 12.21
N THR A 28 1.66 7.96 10.98
CA THR A 28 1.01 9.21 10.54
C THR A 28 -0.52 9.18 10.68
N LYS A 29 -1.16 8.00 10.71
CA LYS A 29 -2.63 7.89 10.77
C LYS A 29 -3.26 8.59 11.97
N SER A 30 -2.59 8.65 13.12
CA SER A 30 -3.13 9.31 14.32
C SER A 30 -3.29 10.83 14.11
N ILE A 31 -2.37 11.41 13.34
CA ILE A 31 -2.40 12.81 12.91
C ILE A 31 -3.50 13.03 11.87
N VAL A 32 -3.62 12.10 10.91
CA VAL A 32 -4.63 12.17 9.84
C VAL A 32 -6.05 11.97 10.41
N LYS A 33 -6.27 10.97 11.27
CA LYS A 33 -7.56 10.69 11.94
C LYS A 33 -8.04 11.85 12.82
N LYS A 34 -7.13 12.62 13.42
CA LYS A 34 -7.51 13.81 14.19
C LYS A 34 -8.14 14.92 13.34
N LYS A 35 -7.86 14.93 12.03
CA LYS A 35 -8.37 15.95 11.10
C LYS A 35 -9.39 15.42 10.10
N PHE A 36 -9.45 14.11 9.88
CA PHE A 36 -10.22 13.50 8.79
C PHE A 36 -10.81 12.13 9.17
N SER A 37 -11.85 11.71 8.43
CA SER A 37 -12.52 10.41 8.61
C SER A 37 -11.67 9.22 8.12
N ASP A 38 -12.07 8.00 8.51
CA ASP A 38 -11.33 6.76 8.18
C ASP A 38 -11.10 6.54 6.67
N GLY A 39 -12.01 7.01 5.82
CA GLY A 39 -11.85 6.93 4.36
C GLY A 39 -10.67 7.74 3.84
N VAL A 40 -10.34 8.85 4.49
CA VAL A 40 -9.19 9.70 4.11
C VAL A 40 -7.87 9.04 4.47
N VAL A 41 -7.83 8.24 5.54
CA VAL A 41 -6.63 7.47 5.92
C VAL A 41 -6.31 6.41 4.84
N ARG A 42 -7.34 5.75 4.29
CA ARG A 42 -7.17 4.79 3.20
C ARG A 42 -6.67 5.45 1.91
N LEU A 43 -7.25 6.59 1.54
CA LEU A 43 -6.78 7.36 0.39
C LEU A 43 -5.34 7.84 0.59
N TYR A 44 -5.01 8.32 1.79
CA TYR A 44 -3.64 8.70 2.14
C TYR A 44 -2.65 7.54 1.99
N ALA A 45 -2.99 6.36 2.53
CA ALA A 45 -2.17 5.17 2.38
C ALA A 45 -1.94 4.80 0.90
N PHE A 46 -2.99 4.93 0.08
CA PHE A 46 -2.90 4.73 -1.36
C PHE A 46 -1.94 5.71 -2.03
N ILE A 47 -2.00 7.01 -1.69
CA ILE A 47 -1.10 8.03 -2.25
C ILE A 47 0.36 7.74 -1.88
N ILE A 48 0.63 7.37 -0.62
CA ILE A 48 1.99 7.00 -0.19
C ILE A 48 2.48 5.76 -0.94
N SER A 49 1.63 4.73 -1.06
CA SER A 49 1.94 3.53 -1.83
C SER A 49 2.26 3.85 -3.29
N LEU A 50 1.44 4.69 -3.93
CA LEU A 50 1.63 5.10 -5.32
C LEU A 50 2.98 5.78 -5.53
N ILE A 51 3.31 6.75 -4.68
CA ILE A 51 4.59 7.48 -4.75
C ILE A 51 5.77 6.51 -4.60
N LEU A 52 5.76 5.65 -3.57
CA LEU A 52 6.87 4.73 -3.32
C LEU A 52 7.00 3.68 -4.43
N THR A 53 5.88 3.17 -4.96
CA THR A 53 5.89 2.20 -6.05
C THR A 53 6.45 2.81 -7.33
N PHE A 54 6.17 4.08 -7.62
CA PHE A 54 6.78 4.78 -8.76
C PHE A 54 8.29 4.97 -8.62
N ILE A 55 8.78 5.16 -7.40
CA ILE A 55 10.21 5.36 -7.13
C ILE A 55 10.98 4.03 -7.18
N PHE A 56 10.44 2.98 -6.55
CA PHE A 56 11.20 1.75 -6.27
C PHE A 56 10.75 0.52 -7.07
N ALA A 57 9.55 0.51 -7.65
CA ALA A 57 8.98 -0.66 -8.34
C ALA A 57 8.37 -0.29 -9.70
N LYS A 58 8.99 0.65 -10.42
CA LYS A 58 8.56 1.03 -11.77
C LYS A 58 8.68 -0.17 -12.72
N SER A 59 7.56 -0.65 -13.23
CA SER A 59 7.48 -1.94 -13.92
C SER A 59 7.59 -1.85 -15.46
N GLY A 60 8.03 -0.72 -15.99
CA GLY A 60 8.19 -0.52 -17.43
C GLY A 60 8.24 0.95 -17.85
N GLN A 61 8.31 1.20 -19.17
CA GLN A 61 8.21 2.54 -19.77
C GLN A 61 6.91 2.68 -20.57
N GLY A 62 6.45 3.91 -20.76
CA GLY A 62 5.20 4.20 -21.47
C GLY A 62 3.93 3.95 -20.64
N ILE A 63 2.79 3.93 -21.33
CA ILE A 63 1.46 3.85 -20.70
C ILE A 63 1.27 2.52 -19.96
N GLU A 64 1.74 1.42 -20.52
CA GLU A 64 1.65 0.09 -19.91
C GLU A 64 2.40 0.03 -18.56
N GLY A 65 3.62 0.57 -18.49
CA GLY A 65 4.39 0.63 -17.25
C GLY A 65 3.72 1.48 -16.17
N VAL A 66 3.08 2.61 -16.56
CA VAL A 66 2.32 3.46 -15.64
C VAL A 66 1.11 2.72 -15.07
N VAL A 67 0.35 2.03 -15.93
CA VAL A 67 -0.82 1.24 -15.51
C VAL A 67 -0.40 0.11 -14.57
N LEU A 68 0.70 -0.59 -14.88
CA LEU A 68 1.18 -1.70 -14.06
C LEU A 68 1.70 -1.22 -12.69
N THR A 69 2.43 -0.10 -12.65
CA THR A 69 2.85 0.55 -11.40
C THR A 69 1.65 0.98 -10.56
N PHE A 70 0.58 1.49 -11.19
CA PHE A 70 -0.65 1.83 -10.48
C PHE A 70 -1.33 0.60 -9.87
N ILE A 71 -1.42 -0.52 -10.60
CA ILE A 71 -1.95 -1.79 -10.10
C ILE A 71 -1.10 -2.29 -8.92
N ASN A 72 0.22 -2.26 -9.03
CA ASN A 72 1.13 -2.66 -7.94
C ASN A 72 0.93 -1.80 -6.70
N ALA A 73 0.74 -0.48 -6.85
CA ALA A 73 0.44 0.41 -5.74
C ALA A 73 -0.87 0.06 -5.03
N ILE A 74 -1.92 -0.36 -5.77
CA ILE A 74 -3.17 -0.85 -5.17
C ILE A 74 -2.89 -2.09 -4.33
N LEU A 75 -2.16 -3.08 -4.87
CA LEU A 75 -1.84 -4.32 -4.16
C LEU A 75 -1.05 -4.04 -2.87
N ILE A 76 -0.04 -3.17 -2.94
CA ILE A 76 0.76 -2.75 -1.79
C ILE A 76 -0.11 -2.02 -0.76
N THR A 77 -1.05 -1.18 -1.19
CA THR A 77 -1.99 -0.49 -0.29
C THR A 77 -2.86 -1.49 0.45
N ILE A 78 -3.44 -2.46 -0.26
CA ILE A 78 -4.29 -3.49 0.35
C ILE A 78 -3.48 -4.34 1.33
N ALA A 79 -2.26 -4.74 0.98
CA ALA A 79 -1.41 -5.53 1.86
C ALA A 79 -0.97 -4.76 3.12
N SER A 80 -0.63 -3.48 2.98
CA SER A 80 -0.17 -2.62 4.08
C SER A 80 -1.31 -2.15 5.01
N THR A 81 -2.53 -2.00 4.49
CA THR A 81 -3.70 -1.56 5.27
C THR A 81 -4.58 -2.71 5.74
N GLY A 82 -4.69 -3.80 4.97
CA GLY A 82 -5.51 -4.97 5.28
C GLY A 82 -5.04 -5.73 6.52
N THR A 83 -3.73 -5.75 6.77
CA THR A 83 -3.16 -6.27 8.02
C THR A 83 -3.68 -5.51 9.24
N TYR A 84 -3.85 -4.19 9.14
CA TYR A 84 -4.32 -3.37 10.25
C TYR A 84 -5.82 -3.55 10.52
N GLU A 85 -6.65 -3.58 9.48
CA GLU A 85 -8.10 -3.77 9.65
C GLU A 85 -8.43 -5.18 10.14
N MET A 86 -7.74 -6.22 9.65
CA MET A 86 -7.92 -7.59 10.17
C MET A 86 -7.41 -7.80 11.60
N ILE A 87 -6.29 -7.17 11.99
CA ILE A 87 -5.69 -7.39 13.32
C ILE A 87 -6.34 -6.48 14.38
N VAL A 88 -6.71 -5.25 14.04
CA VAL A 88 -7.14 -4.24 15.02
C VAL A 88 -8.65 -4.07 15.06
N ASP A 89 -9.38 -4.44 14.01
CA ASP A 89 -10.84 -4.45 14.02
C ASP A 89 -11.41 -5.63 13.20
N PRO A 90 -11.25 -6.88 13.68
CA PRO A 90 -11.83 -8.06 13.02
C PRO A 90 -13.37 -8.02 12.96
N LYS A 91 -14.03 -7.08 13.65
CA LYS A 91 -15.49 -6.98 13.71
C LYS A 91 -16.07 -5.79 12.95
N ALA A 92 -15.25 -4.85 12.47
CA ALA A 92 -15.71 -3.62 11.83
C ALA A 92 -16.86 -2.95 12.61
N GLU A 93 -16.80 -2.98 13.95
CA GLU A 93 -17.83 -2.32 14.76
C GLU A 93 -17.51 -0.83 14.76
N LYS A 94 -18.02 -0.14 13.73
CA LYS A 94 -18.17 1.32 13.77
C LYS A 94 -19.11 1.64 14.93
N SER A 95 -18.53 1.91 16.10
CA SER A 95 -19.23 2.58 17.17
C SER A 95 -19.63 3.97 16.67
N LYS A 96 -20.90 4.11 16.38
CA LYS A 96 -21.67 5.32 16.65
C LYS A 96 -22.78 4.94 17.61
#